data_AF-A0A645E7I4-F1
#
_entry.id   AF-A0A645E7I4-F1
#
_cell.length_a   1.000
_cell.length_b   1.000
_cell.length_c   1.000
_cell.angle_alpha   90.00
_cell.angle_beta   90.00
_cell.angle_gamma   90.00
#
_symmetry.space_group_name_H-M   'P 1'
#
loop_
_entity.id
_entity.type
_entity.pdbx_description
1 polymer ?
#
loop_
_entity_poly.entity_id
_entity_poly.type
_entity_poly.pdbx_seq_one_letter_code
_entity_poly.pdbx_strand_id
1 'polypeptide(L)'
;MEKDNQGNIYISSRGDYYDIPSKTFILDPSAGNVSDVLNPLPCSNMTIDGDFLWLYSTEWNYTTQSNSVSYAKVDTRTKRVVTNAFITDGTDSGIAIPYGLAVNPENGEFFVTDAKDYVTPGTLYCFNPDGTKKWKIETGDIPAHIVFTRHKLTSK
;
A
#
# COMPACT_ATOMS: atom_id res chain seq x y z
N MET A 1 -7.29 -11.20 7.12
CA MET A 1 -6.02 -10.95 7.82
C MET A 1 -5.02 -11.95 7.30
N GLU A 2 -3.95 -11.45 6.69
CA GLU A 2 -2.90 -12.27 6.08
C GLU A 2 -1.70 -12.33 7.03
N LYS A 3 -1.06 -13.49 7.12
CA LYS A 3 0.17 -13.68 7.89
C LYS A 3 1.35 -13.58 6.94
N ASP A 4 2.45 -12.97 7.40
CA ASP A 4 3.73 -13.12 6.70
C ASP A 4 4.26 -14.56 6.82
N ASN A 5 5.36 -14.85 6.13
CA ASN A 5 6.04 -16.14 6.19
C ASN A 5 6.61 -16.48 7.59
N GLN A 6 6.70 -15.50 8.49
CA GLN A 6 7.16 -15.67 9.87
C GLN A 6 5.97 -15.86 10.85
N GLY A 7 4.74 -15.78 10.36
CA GLY A 7 3.51 -15.91 11.14
C GLY A 7 3.01 -14.63 11.79
N ASN A 8 3.65 -13.47 11.56
CA ASN A 8 3.21 -12.18 12.09
C ASN A 8 2.05 -11.60 11.28
N ILE A 9 1.28 -10.70 11.90
CA ILE A 9 0.24 -9.90 11.26
C ILE A 9 0.61 -8.43 11.38
N TYR A 10 0.45 -7.67 10.29
CA TYR A 10 0.68 -6.22 10.27
C TYR A 10 -0.63 -5.46 10.41
N ILE A 11 -0.64 -4.44 11.25
CA ILE A 11 -1.84 -3.68 11.61
C ILE A 11 -1.55 -2.19 11.45
N SER A 12 -2.43 -1.49 10.73
CA SER A 12 -2.41 -0.03 10.68
C SER A 12 -3.25 0.55 11.83
N SER A 13 -2.71 1.58 12.48
CA SER A 13 -3.48 2.60 13.19
C SER A 13 -3.40 3.90 12.40
N ARG A 14 -4.53 4.55 12.16
CA ARG A 14 -4.58 5.83 11.41
C ARG A 14 -4.31 7.07 12.25
N GLY A 15 -4.14 6.91 13.57
CA GLY A 15 -3.98 8.06 14.45
C GLY A 15 -5.29 8.84 14.64
N ASP A 16 -5.20 10.15 14.89
CA ASP A 16 -6.35 11.01 15.20
C ASP A 16 -6.57 12.18 14.22
N TYR A 17 -5.77 12.27 13.14
CA TYR A 17 -5.77 13.38 12.17
C TYR A 17 -5.32 14.74 12.72
N TYR A 18 -4.81 14.78 13.96
CA TYR A 18 -4.26 15.95 14.62
C TYR A 18 -2.80 15.67 15.03
N ASP A 19 -2.60 15.23 16.29
CA ASP A 19 -1.29 15.13 16.94
C ASP A 19 -0.81 13.68 17.10
N ILE A 20 -1.71 12.70 16.95
CA ILE A 20 -1.38 11.27 17.00
C ILE A 20 -1.19 10.79 15.55
N PRO A 21 0.05 10.50 15.11
CA PRO A 21 0.32 10.08 13.73
C PRO A 21 -0.10 8.63 13.48
N SER A 22 -0.25 8.26 12.20
CA SER A 22 -0.43 6.87 11.80
C SER A 22 0.80 6.02 12.13
N LYS A 23 0.57 4.76 12.51
CA LYS A 23 1.62 3.79 12.85
C LYS A 23 1.27 2.41 12.31
N THR A 24 2.31 1.64 12.02
CA THR A 24 2.19 0.23 11.63
C THR A 24 2.74 -0.66 12.75
N PHE A 25 1.90 -1.54 13.28
CA PHE A 25 2.22 -2.48 14.36
C PHE A 25 2.42 -3.89 13.82
N ILE A 26 3.23 -4.67 14.52
CA ILE A 26 3.47 -6.10 14.25
C ILE A 26 2.89 -6.92 15.39
N LEU A 27 1.81 -7.65 15.11
CA LEU A 27 1.17 -8.56 16.03
C LEU A 27 1.77 -9.97 15.90
N ASP A 28 2.16 -10.56 17.03
CA ASP A 28 2.41 -11.99 17.12
C ASP A 28 1.09 -12.68 17.52
N PRO A 29 0.41 -13.37 16.59
CA PRO A 29 -0.88 -14.01 16.89
C PRO A 29 -0.74 -15.23 17.80
N SER A 30 0.46 -15.81 17.93
CA SER A 30 0.69 -16.95 18.82
C SER A 30 0.79 -16.51 20.29
N ALA A 31 1.42 -15.36 20.54
CA ALA A 31 1.50 -14.74 21.86
C ALA A 31 0.28 -13.85 22.18
N GLY A 32 -0.49 -13.44 21.17
CA GLY A 32 -1.66 -12.59 21.33
C GLY A 32 -1.33 -11.13 21.70
N ASN A 33 -0.13 -10.65 21.36
CA ASN A 33 0.34 -9.31 21.70
C ASN A 33 1.03 -8.60 20.52
N VAL A 34 1.12 -7.27 20.62
CA VAL A 34 1.95 -6.48 19.72
C VAL A 34 3.41 -6.75 20.08
N SER A 35 4.13 -7.36 19.15
CA SER A 35 5.54 -7.73 19.30
C SER A 35 6.48 -6.59 18.94
N ASP A 36 6.06 -5.69 18.04
CA ASP A 36 6.89 -4.60 17.54
C ASP A 36 6.06 -3.46 16.90
N VAL A 37 6.72 -2.34 16.61
CA VAL A 37 6.17 -1.22 15.87
C VAL A 37 7.16 -0.75 14.81
N LEU A 38 6.69 -0.61 13.57
CA LEU A 38 7.43 0.06 12.51
C LEU A 38 7.23 1.56 12.70
N ASN A 39 8.15 2.18 13.44
CA ASN A 39 8.07 3.60 13.79
C ASN A 39 9.28 4.37 13.24
N PRO A 40 9.08 5.46 12.46
CA PRO A 40 7.81 6.06 12.03
C PRO A 40 7.35 5.52 10.67
N LEU A 41 6.36 4.62 10.64
CA LEU A 41 5.80 4.11 9.39
C LEU A 41 4.27 4.23 9.37
N PRO A 42 3.73 5.33 8.78
CA PRO A 42 2.30 5.50 8.63
C PRO A 42 1.77 4.53 7.58
N CYS A 43 0.51 4.13 7.69
CA CYS A 43 -0.09 3.19 6.74
C CYS A 43 -1.59 3.43 6.58
N SER A 44 -2.02 3.61 5.34
CA SER A 44 -3.44 3.66 4.98
C SER A 44 -3.95 2.34 4.41
N ASN A 45 -3.10 1.62 3.66
CA ASN A 45 -3.36 0.28 3.12
C ASN A 45 -2.03 -0.44 2.87
N MET A 46 -2.06 -1.78 2.92
CA MET A 46 -0.88 -2.63 2.80
C MET A 46 -1.22 -3.98 2.15
N THR A 47 -0.22 -4.64 1.59
CA THR A 47 -0.30 -6.00 1.05
C THR A 47 1.01 -6.73 1.29
N ILE A 48 0.97 -8.06 1.40
CA ILE A 48 2.15 -8.91 1.55
C ILE A 48 2.41 -9.64 0.24
N ASP A 49 3.68 -9.70 -0.17
CA ASP A 49 4.16 -10.54 -1.26
C ASP A 49 5.49 -11.17 -0.85
N GLY A 50 5.46 -12.49 -0.63
CA GLY A 50 6.59 -13.24 -0.10
C GLY A 50 7.08 -12.72 1.25
N ASP A 51 8.35 -12.33 1.32
CA ASP A 51 9.00 -11.76 2.52
C ASP A 51 8.93 -10.22 2.56
N PHE A 52 8.04 -9.60 1.79
CA PHE A 52 7.91 -8.16 1.73
C PHE A 52 6.49 -7.68 2.05
N LEU A 53 6.41 -6.75 2.99
CA LEU A 53 5.22 -5.92 3.20
C LEU A 53 5.36 -4.68 2.33
N TRP A 54 4.37 -4.44 1.48
CA TRP A 54 4.23 -3.23 0.68
C TRP A 54 3.11 -2.38 1.26
N LEU A 55 3.32 -1.08 1.38
CA LEU A 55 2.30 -0.19 1.91
C LEU A 55 2.39 1.22 1.32
N TYR A 56 1.29 1.94 1.43
CA TYR A 56 1.28 3.38 1.26
C TYR A 56 0.53 4.03 2.41
N SER A 57 0.72 5.33 2.58
CA SER A 57 -0.15 6.15 3.42
C SER A 57 -0.61 7.40 2.68
N THR A 58 -1.84 7.83 2.99
CA THR A 58 -2.41 9.12 2.66
C THR A 58 -2.88 9.73 3.97
N GLU A 59 -1.99 10.42 4.68
CA GLU A 59 -2.29 11.02 5.99
C GLU A 59 -2.95 12.38 5.83
N TRP A 60 -4.19 12.52 6.26
CA TRP A 60 -4.86 13.81 6.38
C TRP A 60 -4.49 14.51 7.69
N ASN A 61 -4.21 15.80 7.61
CA ASN A 61 -3.98 16.64 8.78
C ASN A 61 -4.96 17.83 8.76
N TYR A 62 -5.79 17.96 9.80
CA TYR A 62 -6.77 19.05 9.91
C TYR A 62 -6.14 20.43 10.13
N THR A 63 -4.95 20.50 10.72
CA THR A 63 -4.22 21.74 10.97
C THR A 63 -3.65 22.33 9.67
N THR A 64 -3.05 21.49 8.82
CA THR A 64 -2.47 21.93 7.53
C THR A 64 -3.48 21.89 6.38
N GLN A 65 -4.64 21.25 6.58
CA GLN A 65 -5.66 21.01 5.56
C GLN A 65 -5.09 20.35 4.30
N SER A 66 -4.19 19.38 4.51
CA SER A 66 -3.51 18.69 3.41
C SER A 66 -3.33 17.21 3.69
N ASN A 67 -3.20 16.44 2.60
CA ASN A 67 -2.74 15.06 2.64
C ASN A 67 -1.22 14.99 2.52
N SER A 68 -0.61 14.04 3.22
CA SER A 68 0.76 13.59 2.98
C SER A 68 0.74 12.16 2.44
N VAL A 69 1.27 11.99 1.22
CA VAL A 69 1.37 10.68 0.57
C VAL A 69 2.77 10.11 0.78
N SER A 70 2.85 8.84 1.18
CA SER A 70 4.11 8.11 1.33
C SER A 70 3.97 6.65 0.92
N TYR A 71 5.09 6.02 0.60
CA TYR A 71 5.19 4.63 0.17
C TYR A 71 6.28 3.95 0.95
N ALA A 72 6.16 2.65 1.20
CA ALA A 72 7.26 1.86 1.75
C ALA A 72 7.19 0.38 1.39
N LYS A 73 8.37 -0.23 1.33
CA LYS A 73 8.55 -1.67 1.28
C LYS A 73 9.40 -2.10 2.47
N VAL A 74 8.92 -3.09 3.22
CA VAL A 74 9.53 -3.59 4.45
C VAL A 74 9.89 -5.06 4.25
N ASP A 75 11.10 -5.46 4.63
CA ASP A 75 11.50 -6.85 4.70
C ASP A 75 10.94 -7.45 6.00
N THR A 76 10.05 -8.43 5.90
CA THR A 76 9.31 -8.98 7.05
C THR A 76 10.19 -9.81 7.97
N ARG A 77 11.26 -10.41 7.43
CA ARG A 77 12.23 -11.22 8.18
C ARG A 77 13.05 -10.37 9.13
N THR A 78 13.45 -9.19 8.65
CA THR A 78 14.28 -8.24 9.41
C THR A 78 13.46 -7.15 10.09
N LYS A 79 12.17 -7.02 9.76
CA LYS A 79 11.26 -5.96 10.23
C LYS A 79 11.80 -4.56 9.94
N ARG A 80 12.49 -4.39 8.80
CA ARG A 80 13.15 -3.13 8.41
C ARG A 80 12.64 -2.60 7.09
N VAL A 81 12.49 -1.29 7.00
CA VAL A 81 12.22 -0.58 5.75
C VAL A 81 13.38 -0.79 4.80
N VAL A 82 13.09 -1.31 3.61
CA VAL A 82 14.03 -1.51 2.50
C VAL A 82 14.09 -0.25 1.63
N THR A 83 12.94 0.37 1.37
CA THR A 83 12.83 1.61 0.61
C THR A 83 11.54 2.35 0.97
N ASN A 84 11.57 3.68 0.86
CA ASN A 84 10.40 4.57 0.93
C ASN A 84 9.93 5.04 -0.47
N ALA A 85 10.47 4.44 -1.53
CA ALA A 85 10.20 4.82 -2.92
C ALA A 85 10.25 3.57 -3.80
N PHE A 86 9.17 2.79 -3.82
CA PHE A 86 9.05 1.64 -4.72
C PHE A 86 8.46 2.00 -6.09
N ILE A 87 7.93 3.21 -6.26
CA ILE A 87 7.72 3.85 -7.56
C ILE A 87 8.97 4.71 -7.82
N THR A 88 9.68 4.44 -8.91
CA THR A 88 11.07 4.90 -9.08
C THR A 88 11.27 5.88 -10.23
N ASP A 89 10.24 6.09 -11.06
CA ASP A 89 10.30 6.93 -12.26
C ASP A 89 9.62 8.30 -12.10
N GLY A 90 9.24 8.66 -10.87
CA GLY A 90 8.54 9.91 -10.57
C GLY A 90 7.03 9.89 -10.86
N THR A 91 6.46 8.76 -11.29
CA THR A 91 5.00 8.65 -11.52
C THR A 91 4.20 8.90 -10.24
N ASP A 92 4.76 8.64 -9.07
CA ASP A 92 4.16 8.87 -7.76
C ASP A 92 3.71 10.32 -7.54
N SER A 93 4.42 11.30 -8.11
CA SER A 93 4.02 12.72 -8.00
C SER A 93 2.69 13.04 -8.69
N GLY A 94 2.22 12.16 -9.58
CA GLY A 94 0.95 12.27 -10.29
C GLY A 94 -0.19 11.46 -9.66
N ILE A 95 0.06 10.75 -8.55
CA ILE A 95 -0.95 9.99 -7.83
C ILE A 95 -1.46 10.86 -6.69
N ALA A 96 -2.67 11.38 -6.81
CA ALA A 96 -3.20 12.35 -5.84
C ALA A 96 -3.63 11.69 -4.54
N ILE A 97 -4.38 10.59 -4.62
CA ILE A 97 -4.91 9.85 -3.48
C ILE A 97 -4.77 8.36 -3.75
N PRO A 98 -3.64 7.74 -3.38
CA PRO A 98 -3.53 6.29 -3.49
C PRO A 98 -4.61 5.63 -2.61
N TYR A 99 -5.30 4.63 -3.17
CA TYR A 99 -6.48 4.05 -2.52
C TYR A 99 -6.52 2.51 -2.53
N GLY A 100 -5.72 1.89 -3.38
CA GLY A 100 -5.58 0.45 -3.51
C GLY A 100 -4.14 0.11 -3.88
N LEU A 101 -3.67 -1.02 -3.36
CA LEU A 101 -2.33 -1.55 -3.60
C LEU A 101 -2.42 -3.07 -3.71
N ALA A 102 -1.82 -3.63 -4.76
CA ALA A 102 -1.70 -5.07 -4.93
C ALA A 102 -0.41 -5.42 -5.67
N VAL A 103 0.18 -6.57 -5.35
CA VAL A 103 1.36 -7.11 -6.03
C VAL A 103 0.96 -8.43 -6.67
N ASN A 104 1.28 -8.62 -7.94
CA ASN A 104 1.07 -9.87 -8.64
C ASN A 104 2.19 -10.85 -8.26
N PRO A 105 1.87 -11.95 -7.53
CA PRO A 105 2.89 -12.87 -7.04
C PRO A 105 3.55 -13.69 -8.16
N GLU A 106 2.99 -13.72 -9.37
CA GLU A 106 3.55 -14.50 -10.48
C GLU A 106 4.69 -13.79 -11.21
N ASN A 107 4.67 -12.46 -11.26
CA ASN A 107 5.61 -11.68 -12.06
C ASN A 107 6.20 -10.45 -11.35
N GLY A 108 5.73 -10.13 -10.13
CA GLY A 108 6.19 -9.00 -9.34
C GLY A 108 5.73 -7.63 -9.84
N GLU A 109 4.86 -7.57 -10.85
CA GLU A 109 4.19 -6.32 -11.21
C GLU A 109 3.32 -5.88 -10.05
N PHE A 110 3.31 -4.58 -9.76
CA PHE A 110 2.47 -4.04 -8.71
C PHE A 110 1.56 -2.95 -9.25
N PHE A 111 0.46 -2.76 -8.54
CA PHE A 111 -0.65 -1.96 -8.98
C PHE A 111 -1.03 -0.98 -7.88
N VAL A 112 -1.20 0.29 -8.26
CA VAL A 112 -1.66 1.34 -7.37
C VAL A 112 -2.87 2.00 -8.01
N THR A 113 -3.92 2.21 -7.24
CA THR A 113 -5.09 2.97 -7.70
C THR A 113 -5.07 4.37 -7.12
N ASP A 114 -5.51 5.34 -7.92
CA ASP A 114 -5.68 6.73 -7.54
C ASP A 114 -7.18 7.09 -7.53
N ALA A 115 -7.68 7.47 -6.36
CA ALA A 115 -9.06 7.93 -6.17
C ALA A 115 -9.26 9.41 -6.55
N LYS A 116 -8.18 10.15 -6.85
CA LYS A 116 -8.18 11.56 -7.24
C LYS A 116 -8.82 12.49 -6.22
N ASP A 117 -10.12 12.68 -6.30
CA ASP A 117 -10.92 13.59 -5.48
C ASP A 117 -12.14 12.88 -4.85
N TYR A 118 -12.21 11.55 -4.96
CA TYR A 118 -13.33 10.70 -4.53
C TYR A 118 -14.65 10.93 -5.29
N VAL A 119 -14.64 11.68 -6.39
CA VAL A 119 -15.84 12.02 -7.15
C VAL A 119 -15.68 11.68 -8.62
N THR A 120 -14.52 11.96 -9.20
CA THR A 120 -14.23 11.71 -10.60
C THR A 120 -13.71 10.27 -10.82
N PRO A 121 -13.85 9.74 -12.05
CA PRO A 121 -13.29 8.44 -12.41
C PRO A 121 -11.82 8.35 -12.02
N GLY A 122 -11.46 7.31 -11.27
CA GLY A 122 -10.11 7.10 -10.77
C GLY A 122 -9.12 6.65 -11.85
N THR A 123 -7.94 6.23 -11.42
CA THR A 123 -6.93 5.67 -12.33
C THR A 123 -6.26 4.46 -11.70
N LEU A 124 -6.13 3.39 -12.48
CA LEU A 124 -5.31 2.23 -12.14
C LEU A 124 -3.97 2.36 -12.83
N TYR A 125 -2.90 2.27 -12.04
CA TYR A 125 -1.53 2.22 -12.52
C TYR A 125 -0.99 0.80 -12.37
N CYS A 126 -0.25 0.35 -13.38
CA CYS A 126 0.56 -0.86 -13.34
C CYS A 126 2.02 -0.49 -13.47
N PHE A 127 2.85 -1.08 -12.62
CA PHE A 127 4.29 -0.85 -12.57
C PHE A 127 5.03 -2.16 -12.79
N ASN A 128 6.19 -2.05 -13.44
CA ASN A 128 7.14 -3.13 -13.52
C ASN A 128 7.76 -3.39 -12.13
N PRO A 129 8.37 -4.57 -11.89
CA PRO A 129 9.02 -4.88 -10.61
C PRO A 129 10.14 -3.91 -10.20
N ASP A 130 10.72 -3.17 -11.15
CA ASP A 130 11.75 -2.15 -10.91
C ASP A 130 11.20 -0.78 -10.48
N GLY A 131 9.87 -0.64 -10.41
CA GLY A 131 9.19 0.58 -9.99
C GLY A 131 8.84 1.56 -11.11
N THR A 132 9.16 1.24 -12.36
CA THR A 132 8.80 2.07 -13.52
C THR A 132 7.36 1.81 -13.96
N LYS A 133 6.63 2.85 -14.37
CA LYS A 133 5.26 2.72 -14.85
C LYS A 133 5.23 1.93 -16.16
N LYS A 134 4.45 0.85 -16.18
CA LYS A 134 4.21 0.03 -17.37
C LYS A 134 3.06 0.56 -18.20
N TRP A 135 1.92 0.84 -17.56
CA TRP A 135 0.74 1.44 -18.18
C TRP A 135 -0.18 2.03 -17.11
N LYS A 136 -1.19 2.81 -17.56
CA LYS A 136 -2.30 3.25 -16.72
C LYS A 136 -3.61 3.23 -17.49
N ILE A 137 -4.72 3.10 -16.79
CA ILE A 137 -6.07 3.15 -17.37
C ILE A 137 -7.02 3.91 -16.45
N GLU A 138 -7.97 4.64 -17.03
CA GLU A 138 -9.10 5.20 -16.27
C GLU A 138 -10.02 4.08 -15.79
N THR A 139 -10.53 4.22 -14.57
CA THR A 139 -11.45 3.25 -13.94
C THR A 139 -12.83 3.87 -13.77
N GLY A 140 -13.70 3.23 -12.98
CA GLY A 140 -14.82 3.94 -12.36
C GLY A 140 -14.36 4.81 -11.18
N ASP A 141 -15.32 5.32 -10.42
CA ASP A 141 -15.06 6.15 -9.26
C ASP A 141 -14.47 5.33 -8.10
N ILE A 142 -13.48 5.90 -7.41
CA ILE A 142 -12.87 5.35 -6.19
C ILE A 142 -12.41 3.87 -6.33
N PRO A 143 -11.53 3.55 -7.28
CA PRO A 143 -10.95 2.21 -7.39
C PRO A 143 -10.14 1.87 -6.12
N ALA A 144 -10.49 0.78 -5.41
CA ALA A 144 -9.94 0.47 -4.09
C ALA A 144 -9.33 -0.93 -3.95
N HIS A 145 -9.84 -1.91 -4.70
CA HIS A 145 -9.51 -3.32 -4.48
C HIS A 145 -9.18 -4.02 -5.80
N ILE A 146 -8.14 -4.84 -5.76
CA ILE A 146 -7.62 -5.61 -6.89
C ILE A 146 -7.53 -7.07 -6.45
N VAL A 147 -7.91 -7.99 -7.32
CA VAL A 147 -7.76 -9.43 -7.11
C VAL A 147 -7.21 -10.06 -8.38
N PHE A 148 -6.28 -11.01 -8.22
CA PHE A 148 -5.74 -11.78 -9.32
C PHE A 148 -6.50 -13.09 -9.46
N THR A 149 -6.86 -13.43 -10.70
CA THR A 149 -7.45 -14.73 -11.04
C THR A 149 -6.41 -15.60 -11.73
N ARG A 150 -6.36 -16.88 -11.37
CA ARG A 150 -5.58 -17.90 -12.10
C ARG A 150 -6.31 -18.41 -13.34
N HIS A 151 -7.59 -18.07 -13.47
CA HIS A 151 -8.39 -18.39 -14.64
C HIS A 151 -8.32 -17.23 -15.63
N LYS A 152 -7.92 -17.53 -16.86
CA LYS A 152 -8.00 -16.58 -17.96
C LYS A 152 -9.45 -16.17 -18.15
N LEU A 153 -9.72 -14.87 -18.06
CA LEU A 153 -11.03 -14.32 -18.38
C LEU A 153 -11.23 -14.43 -19.89
N THR A 154 -12.32 -15.05 -20.33
CA THR A 154 -12.79 -14.97 -21.71
C THR A 154 -13.48 -13.62 -21.89
N SER A 155 -13.06 -12.83 -22.88
CA SER A 155 -13.82 -11.66 -23.30
C SER A 155 -15.23 -12.11 -23.71
N LYS A 156 -16.26 -11.41 -23.23
CA LYS A 156 -17.60 -11.53 -23.79
C LYS A 156 -17.64 -10.99 -25.21
#